data_AF-A0A849PQG6-F1
#
_entry.id   AF-A0A849PQG6-F1
#
_cell.length_a   1.000
_cell.length_b   1.000
_cell.length_c   1.000
_cell.angle_alpha   90.00
_cell.angle_beta   90.00
_cell.angle_gamma   90.00
#
_symmetry.space_group_name_H-M   'P 1'
#
loop_
_entity.id
_entity.type
_entity.pdbx_description
1 polymer ?
#
loop_
_entity_poly.entity_id
_entity_poly.type
_entity_poly.pdbx_seq_one_letter_code
_entity_poly.pdbx_strand_id
1 'polypeptide(L)'
;ALKKGVRVIGSSSMGALRASELDLYGMEGVGKIYEWYKSGKLISDDEVALFFEPVYFKPLSEPLVNIRYNLRIAEAEGVIDRDTCEKVLKIAKSLYFPDRTYQRILDAAEGVIDGDALKRFRRFIEVEKRDLKKEDAIEALKRVRDIREVTE
;
A
#
# COMPACT_ATOMS: atom_id res chain seq x y z
N ALA A 1 -17.50 -8.63 -17.73
CA ALA A 1 -16.59 -7.85 -18.60
C ALA A 1 -15.73 -8.78 -19.45
N LEU A 2 -14.84 -9.57 -18.84
CA LEU A 2 -13.91 -10.48 -19.55
C LEU A 2 -14.59 -11.39 -20.59
N LYS A 3 -15.66 -12.11 -20.23
CA LYS A 3 -16.43 -12.96 -21.17
C LYS A 3 -17.02 -12.21 -22.39
N LYS A 4 -17.13 -10.88 -22.31
CA LYS A 4 -17.64 -10.01 -23.38
C LYS A 4 -16.51 -9.36 -24.19
N GLY A 5 -15.25 -9.80 -24.02
CA GLY A 5 -14.10 -9.24 -24.72
C GLY A 5 -13.66 -7.85 -24.23
N VAL A 6 -14.23 -7.36 -23.12
CA VAL A 6 -13.82 -6.08 -22.54
C VAL A 6 -12.50 -6.26 -21.80
N ARG A 7 -11.51 -5.45 -22.15
CA ARG A 7 -10.24 -5.37 -21.41
C ARG A 7 -10.48 -4.80 -20.02
N VAL A 8 -10.05 -5.52 -18.99
CA VAL A 8 -10.20 -5.11 -17.59
C VAL A 8 -8.83 -4.94 -16.97
N ILE A 9 -8.57 -3.77 -16.39
CA ILE A 9 -7.32 -3.47 -15.70
C ILE A 9 -7.62 -3.34 -14.20
N GLY A 10 -6.82 -4.00 -13.37
CA GLY A 10 -6.88 -3.88 -11.91
C GLY A 10 -5.57 -3.39 -11.32
N SER A 11 -5.64 -2.48 -10.36
CA SER A 11 -4.46 -1.85 -9.75
C SER A 11 -4.77 -1.27 -8.35
N SER A 12 -3.74 -0.77 -7.67
CA SER A 12 -3.75 0.13 -6.50
C SER A 12 -4.34 -0.38 -5.18
N SER A 13 -5.41 -1.16 -5.21
CA SER A 13 -6.20 -1.50 -4.01
C SER A 13 -6.85 -2.88 -4.20
N MET A 14 -8.13 -3.02 -3.84
CA MET A 14 -8.95 -4.19 -4.18
C MET A 14 -8.90 -4.56 -5.67
N GLY A 15 -8.68 -3.60 -6.58
CA GLY A 15 -8.47 -3.90 -8.00
C GLY A 15 -7.18 -4.69 -8.29
N ALA A 16 -6.09 -4.40 -7.57
CA ALA A 16 -4.83 -5.14 -7.69
C ALA A 16 -4.96 -6.57 -7.14
N LEU A 17 -5.60 -6.71 -5.97
CA LEU A 17 -5.95 -8.03 -5.41
C LEU A 17 -6.79 -8.82 -6.41
N ARG A 18 -7.88 -8.22 -6.91
CA ARG A 18 -8.75 -8.89 -7.87
C ARG A 18 -8.04 -9.26 -9.18
N ALA A 19 -7.12 -8.42 -9.66
CA ALA A 19 -6.30 -8.75 -10.81
C ALA A 19 -5.40 -9.97 -10.54
N SER A 20 -4.79 -10.08 -9.36
CA SER A 20 -3.97 -11.25 -9.01
C SER A 20 -4.75 -12.57 -8.97
N GLU A 21 -6.05 -12.52 -8.72
CA GLU A 21 -6.93 -13.69 -8.73
C GLU A 21 -7.47 -14.00 -10.14
N LEU A 22 -7.54 -12.99 -11.02
CA LEU A 22 -8.23 -13.07 -12.31
C LEU A 22 -7.31 -12.92 -13.53
N ASP A 23 -6.00 -12.77 -13.33
CA ASP A 23 -5.05 -12.59 -14.44
C ASP A 23 -4.97 -13.81 -15.35
N LEU A 24 -5.07 -15.02 -14.78
CA LEU A 24 -5.23 -16.28 -15.50
C LEU A 24 -6.49 -16.33 -16.40
N TYR A 25 -7.48 -15.47 -16.11
CA TYR A 25 -8.71 -15.34 -16.89
C TYR A 25 -8.72 -14.11 -17.80
N GLY A 26 -7.59 -13.39 -17.92
CA GLY A 26 -7.40 -12.26 -18.84
C GLY A 26 -7.58 -10.87 -18.23
N MET A 27 -7.71 -10.75 -16.90
CA MET A 27 -7.61 -9.44 -16.25
C MET A 27 -6.15 -8.96 -16.22
N GLU A 28 -5.89 -7.71 -16.58
CA GLU A 28 -4.53 -7.17 -16.54
C GLU A 28 -4.26 -6.51 -15.20
N GLY A 29 -3.28 -7.02 -14.46
CA GLY A 29 -2.79 -6.37 -13.25
C GLY A 29 -1.71 -5.35 -13.54
N VAL A 30 -1.79 -4.20 -12.87
CA VAL A 30 -0.81 -3.11 -13.02
C VAL A 30 -0.37 -2.62 -11.65
N GLY A 31 0.94 -2.39 -11.51
CA GLY A 31 1.52 -1.77 -10.32
C GLY A 31 2.06 -2.77 -9.30
N LYS A 32 2.77 -2.23 -8.31
CA LYS A 32 3.55 -2.99 -7.34
C LYS A 32 2.69 -3.78 -6.37
N ILE A 33 1.50 -3.28 -6.04
CA ILE A 33 0.55 -3.93 -5.14
C ILE A 33 0.02 -5.21 -5.80
N TYR A 34 -0.29 -5.17 -7.10
CA TYR A 34 -0.66 -6.36 -7.86
C TYR A 34 0.48 -7.39 -7.86
N GLU A 35 1.71 -6.96 -8.17
CA GLU A 35 2.87 -7.86 -8.15
C GLU A 35 3.10 -8.49 -6.77
N TRP A 36 2.85 -7.75 -5.69
CA TRP A 36 2.98 -8.29 -4.34
C TRP A 36 1.86 -9.28 -3.99
N TYR A 37 0.63 -9.08 -4.45
CA TYR A 37 -0.41 -10.10 -4.29
C TYR A 37 -0.12 -11.34 -5.15
N LYS A 38 0.25 -11.15 -6.42
CA LYS A 38 0.57 -12.23 -7.36
C LYS A 38 1.71 -13.12 -6.89
N SER A 39 2.74 -12.53 -6.26
CA SER A 39 3.86 -13.27 -5.67
C SER A 39 3.57 -13.90 -4.31
N GLY A 40 2.36 -13.72 -3.75
CA GLY A 40 2.00 -14.18 -2.40
C GLY A 40 2.66 -13.39 -1.27
N LYS A 41 3.29 -12.25 -1.58
CA LYS A 41 3.92 -11.36 -0.60
C LYS A 41 2.89 -10.58 0.22
N LEU A 42 1.74 -10.29 -0.39
CA LEU A 42 0.51 -9.90 0.29
C LEU A 42 -0.49 -11.04 0.14
N ILE A 43 -1.20 -11.37 1.21
CA ILE A 43 -2.21 -12.44 1.22
C ILE A 43 -3.52 -12.03 1.90
N SER A 44 -3.56 -10.86 2.53
CA SER A 44 -4.70 -10.38 3.30
C SER A 44 -5.31 -9.14 2.66
N ASP A 45 -6.63 -9.05 2.67
CA ASP A 45 -7.39 -7.88 2.24
C ASP A 45 -7.11 -6.65 3.13
N ASP A 46 -6.69 -6.88 4.38
CA ASP A 46 -6.29 -5.82 5.32
C ASP A 46 -5.13 -4.95 4.78
N GLU A 47 -4.31 -5.49 3.88
CA GLU A 47 -3.22 -4.73 3.25
C GLU A 47 -3.74 -3.51 2.48
N VAL A 48 -4.93 -3.62 1.86
CA VAL A 48 -5.53 -2.54 1.06
C VAL A 48 -6.69 -1.83 1.76
N ALA A 49 -7.12 -2.32 2.92
CA ALA A 49 -8.19 -1.74 3.72
C ALA A 49 -7.77 -0.41 4.36
N LEU A 50 -8.66 0.57 4.29
CA LEU A 50 -8.57 1.82 5.04
C LEU A 50 -9.97 2.37 5.30
N PHE A 51 -10.07 3.27 6.26
CA PHE A 51 -11.30 3.99 6.57
C PHE A 51 -11.24 5.39 5.97
N PHE A 52 -12.37 5.85 5.44
CA PHE A 52 -12.54 7.17 4.86
C PHE A 52 -13.80 7.81 5.40
N GLU A 53 -13.81 9.13 5.49
CA GLU A 53 -15.04 9.84 5.81
C GLU A 53 -16.02 9.78 4.62
N PRO A 54 -17.33 9.73 4.88
CA PRO A 54 -18.33 9.33 3.89
C PRO A 54 -18.68 10.38 2.84
N VAL A 55 -18.24 11.64 2.98
CA VAL A 55 -18.69 12.76 2.15
C VAL A 55 -17.64 13.13 1.09
N TYR A 56 -16.41 13.38 1.49
CA TYR A 56 -15.31 13.78 0.60
C TYR A 56 -14.28 12.66 0.38
N PHE A 57 -14.54 11.46 0.93
CA PHE A 57 -13.67 10.28 0.85
C PHE A 57 -12.24 10.54 1.32
N LYS A 58 -12.05 11.47 2.26
CA LYS A 58 -10.74 11.70 2.86
C LYS A 58 -10.33 10.47 3.69
N PRO A 59 -9.11 9.92 3.49
CA PRO A 59 -8.63 8.81 4.30
C PRO A 59 -8.46 9.27 5.76
N LEU A 60 -9.05 8.50 6.67
CA LEU A 60 -8.93 8.66 8.12
C LEU A 60 -7.94 7.66 8.74
N SER A 61 -7.59 6.61 8.00
CA SER A 61 -6.56 5.65 8.36
C SER A 61 -5.64 5.34 7.18
N GLU A 62 -4.52 4.70 7.48
CA GLU A 62 -3.48 4.35 6.51
C GLU A 62 -3.59 2.84 6.16
N PRO A 63 -3.64 2.48 4.87
CA PRO A 63 -3.61 1.09 4.46
C PRO A 63 -2.25 0.47 4.78
N LEU A 64 -2.28 -0.80 5.21
CA LEU A 64 -1.08 -1.48 5.69
C LEU A 64 -0.02 -1.66 4.58
N VAL A 65 -0.44 -1.73 3.31
CA VAL A 65 0.48 -1.77 2.17
C VAL A 65 1.33 -0.49 2.03
N ASN A 66 0.78 0.68 2.35
CA ASN A 66 1.52 1.94 2.35
C ASN A 66 2.51 1.97 3.51
N ILE A 67 2.11 1.53 4.70
CA ILE A 67 3.00 1.44 5.87
C ILE A 67 4.18 0.52 5.55
N ARG A 68 3.90 -0.68 5.01
CA ARG A 68 4.92 -1.64 4.57
C ARG A 68 5.86 -1.05 3.52
N TYR A 69 5.34 -0.25 2.59
CA TYR A 69 6.15 0.38 1.56
C TYR A 69 7.09 1.43 2.15
N ASN A 70 6.58 2.32 3.00
CA ASN A 70 7.36 3.35 3.66
C ASN A 70 8.42 2.77 4.60
N LEU A 71 8.12 1.69 5.33
CA LEU A 71 9.11 0.99 6.15
C LEU A 71 10.27 0.44 5.31
N ARG A 72 9.99 -0.12 4.13
CA ARG A 72 11.06 -0.61 3.24
C ARG A 72 11.94 0.50 2.68
N ILE A 73 11.36 1.67 2.42
CA ILE A 73 12.12 2.83 1.96
C ILE A 73 13.02 3.33 3.09
N ALA A 74 12.44 3.55 4.27
CA ALA A 74 13.17 3.98 5.46
C ALA A 74 14.31 3.00 5.83
N GLU A 75 14.07 1.69 5.70
CA GLU A 75 15.10 0.65 5.86
C GLU A 75 16.22 0.77 4.82
N ALA A 76 15.85 0.88 3.54
CA ALA A 76 16.81 0.96 2.43
C ALA A 76 17.67 2.24 2.49
N GLU A 77 17.13 3.33 3.04
CA GLU A 77 17.81 4.60 3.23
C GLU A 77 18.57 4.68 4.57
N GLY A 78 18.50 3.64 5.41
CA GLY A 78 19.20 3.59 6.70
C GLY A 78 18.60 4.49 7.78
N VAL A 79 17.36 4.97 7.60
CA VAL A 79 16.62 5.75 8.61
C VAL A 79 16.37 4.91 9.86
N ILE A 80 15.99 3.64 9.65
CA ILE A 80 15.76 2.64 10.68
C ILE A 80 16.30 1.28 10.23
N ASP A 81 16.59 0.41 11.20
CA ASP A 81 17.09 -0.93 10.92
C ASP A 81 15.95 -1.94 10.70
N ARG A 82 16.34 -3.17 10.36
CA ARG A 82 15.42 -4.27 10.10
C ARG A 82 14.51 -4.57 11.29
N ASP A 83 15.08 -4.64 12.49
CA ASP A 83 14.35 -4.98 13.72
C ASP A 83 13.28 -3.93 14.02
N THR A 84 13.61 -2.64 13.88
CA THR A 84 12.66 -1.54 14.00
C THR A 84 11.54 -1.67 12.98
N CYS A 85 11.86 -1.94 11.72
CA CYS A 85 10.85 -2.15 10.67
C CYS A 85 9.87 -3.27 11.01
N GLU A 86 10.37 -4.41 11.48
CA GLU A 86 9.54 -5.56 11.84
C GLU A 86 8.65 -5.27 13.05
N LYS A 87 9.17 -4.57 14.07
CA LYS A 87 8.40 -4.14 15.25
C LYS A 87 7.31 -3.14 14.89
N VAL A 88 7.61 -2.10 14.11
CA VAL A 88 6.62 -1.12 13.66
C VAL A 88 5.53 -1.79 12.83
N LEU A 89 5.92 -2.67 11.89
CA LEU A 89 4.96 -3.41 11.08
C LEU A 89 4.05 -4.31 11.93
N LYS A 90 4.59 -4.98 12.94
CA LYS A 90 3.81 -5.81 13.87
C LYS A 90 2.78 -4.99 14.65
N ILE A 91 3.19 -3.82 15.16
CA ILE A 91 2.30 -2.88 15.85
C ILE A 91 1.19 -2.41 14.91
N ALA A 92 1.55 -1.98 13.70
CA ALA A 92 0.58 -1.54 12.68
C ALA A 92 -0.46 -2.62 12.34
N LYS A 93 -0.04 -3.89 12.27
CA LYS A 93 -0.93 -5.05 12.04
C LYS A 93 -1.87 -5.32 13.21
N SER A 94 -1.46 -5.06 14.45
CA SER A 94 -2.32 -5.26 15.62
C SER A 94 -3.42 -4.20 15.76
N LEU A 95 -3.29 -3.06 15.08
CA LEU A 95 -4.32 -2.03 15.08
C LEU A 95 -5.45 -2.41 14.12
N TYR A 96 -6.69 -2.24 14.59
CA TYR A 96 -7.87 -2.31 13.75
C TYR A 96 -7.78 -1.27 12.62
N PHE A 97 -8.07 -1.65 11.38
CA PHE A 97 -7.76 -0.83 10.21
C PHE A 97 -8.36 0.59 10.22
N PRO A 98 -9.54 0.89 10.82
CA PRO A 98 -10.04 2.25 10.94
C PRO A 98 -9.26 3.13 11.91
N ASP A 99 -8.58 2.52 12.89
CA ASP A 99 -7.77 3.21 13.88
C ASP A 99 -6.30 3.35 13.43
N ARG A 100 -5.90 2.66 12.36
CA ARG A 100 -4.51 2.57 11.93
C ARG A 100 -4.00 3.89 11.34
N THR A 101 -3.42 4.75 12.18
CA THR A 101 -2.72 5.97 11.77
C THR A 101 -1.26 5.91 12.18
N TYR A 102 -0.38 6.63 11.48
CA TYR A 102 1.03 6.72 11.90
C TYR A 102 1.17 7.25 13.32
N GLN A 103 0.35 8.22 13.73
CA GLN A 103 0.35 8.72 15.10
C GLN A 103 0.10 7.58 16.10
N ARG A 104 -0.96 6.79 15.92
CA ARG A 104 -1.25 5.67 16.83
C ARG A 104 -0.21 4.57 16.79
N ILE A 105 0.40 4.31 15.62
CA ILE A 105 1.50 3.35 15.48
C ILE A 105 2.72 3.82 16.26
N LEU A 106 3.08 5.11 16.15
CA LEU A 106 4.20 5.70 16.86
C LEU A 106 3.96 5.70 18.37
N ASP A 107 2.77 6.09 18.80
CA ASP A 107 2.40 6.10 20.23
C ASP A 107 2.46 4.69 20.83
N ALA A 108 1.97 3.68 20.11
CA ALA A 108 2.03 2.29 20.54
C ALA A 108 3.45 1.68 20.48
N ALA A 109 4.39 2.33 19.79
CA ALA A 109 5.79 1.92 19.70
C ALA A 109 6.67 2.51 20.81
N GLU A 110 6.18 3.51 21.54
CA GLU A 110 6.90 4.09 22.67
C GLU A 110 7.18 3.02 23.75
N GLY A 111 8.43 2.96 24.22
CA GLY A 111 8.88 1.96 25.20
C GLY A 111 9.10 0.54 24.64
N VAL A 112 8.71 0.27 23.39
CA VAL A 112 8.94 -1.01 22.69
C VAL A 112 10.10 -0.92 21.70
N ILE A 113 10.26 0.25 21.08
CA ILE A 113 11.28 0.56 20.09
C ILE A 113 12.23 1.62 20.66
N ASP A 114 13.49 1.58 20.22
CA ASP A 114 14.47 2.63 20.53
C ASP A 114 13.94 4.03 20.20
N GLY A 115 14.07 4.95 21.15
CA GLY A 115 13.48 6.28 21.04
C GLY A 115 14.06 7.10 19.90
N ASP A 116 15.35 6.94 19.57
CA ASP A 116 15.98 7.67 18.49
C ASP A 116 15.62 7.08 17.12
N ALA A 117 15.51 5.76 17.01
CA ALA A 117 14.94 5.11 15.82
C ALA A 117 13.51 5.57 15.55
N LEU A 118 12.68 5.66 16.61
CA LEU A 118 11.29 6.11 16.49
C LEU A 118 11.19 7.59 16.06
N LYS A 119 12.07 8.46 16.59
CA LYS A 119 12.16 9.87 16.13
C LYS A 119 12.58 9.99 14.67
N ARG A 120 13.58 9.20 14.23
CA ARG A 120 14.00 9.18 12.82
C ARG A 120 12.87 8.72 11.91
N PHE A 121 12.16 7.67 12.28
CA PHE A 121 11.01 7.20 11.51
C PHE A 121 9.86 8.22 11.47
N ARG A 122 9.53 8.85 12.60
CA ARG A 122 8.54 9.95 12.65
C ARG A 122 8.90 11.05 11.66
N ARG A 123 10.15 11.52 11.70
CA ARG A 123 10.66 12.56 10.78
C ARG A 123 10.57 12.13 9.32
N PHE A 124 10.90 10.88 9.02
CA PHE A 124 10.79 10.33 7.67
C PHE A 124 9.34 10.36 7.17
N ILE A 125 8.37 9.94 7.98
CA ILE A 125 6.95 9.97 7.59
C ILE A 125 6.42 11.39 7.39
N GLU A 126 6.91 12.37 8.15
CA GLU A 126 6.51 13.77 8.00
C GLU A 126 7.00 14.40 6.69
N VAL A 127 8.16 13.98 6.19
CA VAL A 127 8.84 14.64 5.07
C VAL A 127 8.77 13.84 3.78
N GLU A 128 8.90 12.51 3.85
CA GLU A 128 9.17 11.64 2.71
C GLU A 128 8.13 10.55 2.50
N LYS A 129 7.01 10.57 3.25
CA LYS A 129 5.97 9.54 3.10
C LYS A 129 5.48 9.44 1.65
N ARG A 130 5.48 8.21 1.16
CA ARG A 130 4.94 7.83 -0.16
C ARG A 130 3.61 7.11 -0.04
N ASP A 131 2.78 7.29 -1.06
CA ASP A 131 1.48 6.62 -1.19
C ASP A 131 1.56 5.64 -2.37
N LEU A 132 1.80 4.37 -2.06
CA LEU A 132 1.94 3.33 -3.08
C LEU A 132 0.63 3.12 -3.83
N LYS A 133 -0.53 3.26 -3.16
CA LYS A 133 -1.82 3.16 -3.83
C LYS A 133 -1.97 4.26 -4.87
N LYS A 134 -1.56 5.48 -4.56
CA LYS A 134 -1.56 6.59 -5.52
C LYS A 134 -0.59 6.33 -6.68
N GLU A 135 0.63 5.87 -6.39
CA GLU A 135 1.63 5.53 -7.41
C GLU A 135 1.11 4.48 -8.40
N ASP A 136 0.58 3.37 -7.88
CA ASP A 136 -0.01 2.31 -8.70
C ASP A 136 -1.22 2.80 -9.51
N ALA A 137 -2.06 3.67 -8.93
CA ALA A 137 -3.20 4.24 -9.66
C ALA A 137 -2.73 5.12 -10.84
N ILE A 138 -1.65 5.89 -10.67
CA ILE A 138 -1.05 6.67 -11.76
C ILE A 138 -0.49 5.74 -12.84
N GLU A 139 0.20 4.65 -12.47
CA GLU A 139 0.68 3.65 -13.42
C GLU A 139 -0.45 3.00 -14.22
N ALA A 140 -1.59 2.72 -13.58
CA ALA A 140 -2.78 2.22 -14.27
C ALA A 140 -3.31 3.21 -15.31
N LEU A 141 -3.33 4.52 -15.00
CA LEU A 141 -3.75 5.55 -15.96
C LEU A 141 -2.79 5.68 -17.14
N LYS A 142 -1.48 5.61 -16.89
CA LYS A 142 -0.48 5.56 -17.97
C LYS A 142 -0.72 4.35 -18.87
N ARG A 143 -0.97 3.18 -18.27
CA ARG A 143 -1.26 1.97 -19.01
C ARG A 143 -2.50 2.11 -19.91
N VAL A 144 -3.56 2.73 -19.40
CA VAL A 144 -4.77 3.01 -20.19
C VAL A 144 -4.47 3.93 -21.38
N ARG A 145 -3.65 4.97 -21.18
CA ARG A 145 -3.22 5.86 -22.27
C ARG A 145 -2.43 5.10 -23.33
N ASP A 146 -1.43 4.33 -22.93
CA ASP A 146 -0.55 3.61 -23.86
C ASP A 146 -1.34 2.57 -24.69
N ILE A 147 -2.42 1.99 -24.12
CA ILE A 147 -3.32 1.10 -24.86
C ILE A 147 -4.08 1.86 -25.95
N ARG A 148 -4.55 3.08 -25.65
CA ARG A 148 -5.28 3.92 -26.62
C ARG A 148 -4.40 4.30 -27.80
N GLU A 149 -3.16 4.74 -27.52
CA GLU A 149 -2.19 5.16 -28.54
C GLU A 149 -1.78 4.02 -29.49
N VAL A 150 -1.88 2.75 -29.07
CA VAL A 150 -1.60 1.57 -29.91
C VAL A 150 -2.81 1.17 -30.77
N THR A 151 -4.02 1.61 -30.41
CA THR A 151 -5.26 1.31 -31.13
C THR A 151 -5.71 2.41 -32.09
N GLU A 152 -5.02 3.55 -32.11
CA GLU A 152 -5.16 4.63 -33.10
C GLU A 152 -4.13 4.47 -34.23
#